data_AF-A0A8C6RC28-F1
#
_entry.id   AF-A0A8C6RC28-F1
#
_cell.length_a   1.000
_cell.length_b   1.000
_cell.length_c   1.000
_cell.angle_alpha   90.00
_cell.angle_beta   90.00
_cell.angle_gamma   90.00
#
_symmetry.space_group_name_H-M   'P 1'
#
loop_
_entity.id
_entity.type
_entity.pdbx_description
1 polymer ?
#
loop_
_entity_poly.entity_id
_entity_poly.type
_entity_poly.pdbx_seq_one_letter_code
_entity_poly.pdbx_strand_id
1 'polypeptide(L)'
;MAASAECGASGGGGSTEEAFMTFYCEVKQIEKRDSEIKKRFRQLSILVHPDKNQDDADRAQKAFEAVDKAYKLLLDQEQKKRALDVIQAGKEYSGKKQLKKEGKPTNVEEDDPKLFKQAVYKQTMKLFAELEIKRKEKEAKEMHERKRQREEEIEAQEKAKREREWQKNFEESRDGRVDSWRNFQANTKGKKEKKNRTFLRQPKVKWSSVSDRQGHSPKLPSCPLLLQRTHSFLPLHPT
;
A
#
# COMPACT_ATOMS: atom_id res chain seq x y z
N MET A 1 -26.21 0.13 78.12
CA MET A 1 -25.76 0.53 76.77
C MET A 1 -24.39 -0.10 76.58
N ALA A 2 -24.30 -1.19 75.79
CA ALA A 2 -23.75 -1.21 74.41
C ALA A 2 -22.24 -0.90 74.38
N ALA A 3 -21.33 -1.57 73.66
CA ALA A 3 -21.28 -2.74 72.79
C ALA A 3 -19.76 -3.10 72.67
N SER A 4 -19.39 -4.37 72.69
CA SER A 4 -18.86 -5.14 71.54
C SER A 4 -17.50 -4.70 70.97
N ALA A 5 -16.54 -5.60 71.15
CA ALA A 5 -15.47 -6.04 70.25
C ALA A 5 -15.19 -5.25 68.95
N GLU A 6 -13.92 -4.89 68.77
CA GLU A 6 -13.34 -4.63 67.46
C GLU A 6 -12.01 -5.39 67.28
N CYS A 7 -12.12 -6.31 66.32
CA CYS A 7 -11.12 -7.05 65.54
C CYS A 7 -9.66 -6.57 65.57
N GLY A 8 -8.80 -7.41 66.16
CA GLY A 8 -7.38 -7.45 65.80
C GLY A 8 -7.21 -8.03 64.39
N ALA A 9 -6.68 -7.21 63.48
CA ALA A 9 -6.35 -7.56 62.11
C ALA A 9 -5.35 -8.73 62.03
N SER A 10 -5.74 -9.82 61.37
CA SER A 10 -4.83 -10.89 60.95
C SER A 10 -4.38 -10.68 59.50
N GLY A 11 -3.07 -10.45 59.36
CA GLY A 11 -2.18 -10.82 58.25
C GLY A 11 -2.73 -10.86 56.83
N GLY A 12 -2.42 -9.82 56.05
CA GLY A 12 -2.41 -9.88 54.59
C GLY A 12 -1.25 -10.76 54.10
N GLY A 13 -1.59 -11.91 53.49
CA GLY A 13 -0.62 -12.86 52.93
C GLY A 13 -1.09 -13.51 51.63
N GLY A 14 -1.96 -12.84 50.85
CA GLY A 14 -2.62 -13.42 49.67
C GLY A 14 -2.36 -12.66 48.37
N SER A 15 -1.11 -12.29 48.05
CA SER A 15 -0.83 -11.52 46.81
C SER A 15 0.25 -12.14 45.93
N THR A 16 1.34 -12.67 46.49
CA THR A 16 2.45 -13.22 45.70
C THR A 16 2.23 -14.69 45.33
N GLU A 17 1.67 -15.48 46.24
CA GLU A 17 1.40 -16.91 46.00
C GLU A 17 0.21 -17.12 45.07
N GLU A 18 -0.81 -16.26 45.14
CA GLU A 18 -1.91 -16.25 44.17
C GLU A 18 -1.45 -15.83 42.78
N ALA A 19 -0.58 -14.81 42.68
CA ALA A 19 0.02 -14.41 41.40
C ALA A 19 0.88 -15.53 40.81
N PHE A 20 1.67 -16.22 41.64
CA PHE A 20 2.49 -17.35 41.21
C PHE A 20 1.64 -18.55 40.77
N MET A 21 0.59 -18.92 41.52
CA MET A 21 -0.30 -20.01 41.13
C MET A 21 -1.10 -19.69 39.88
N THR A 22 -1.50 -18.42 39.69
CA THR A 22 -2.12 -17.94 38.44
C THR A 22 -1.16 -18.09 37.26
N PHE A 23 0.07 -17.61 37.40
CA PHE A 23 1.12 -17.74 36.39
C PHE A 23 1.45 -19.20 36.08
N TYR A 24 1.63 -20.06 37.09
CA TYR A 24 1.92 -21.48 36.90
C TYR A 24 0.78 -22.21 36.20
N CYS A 25 -0.47 -21.91 36.55
CA CYS A 25 -1.64 -22.45 35.86
C CYS A 25 -1.69 -22.00 34.39
N GLU A 26 -1.32 -20.75 34.10
CA GLU A 26 -1.25 -20.22 32.75
C GLU A 26 -0.15 -20.88 31.93
N VAL A 27 1.08 -20.97 32.46
CA VAL A 27 2.22 -21.66 31.84
C VAL A 27 1.89 -23.12 31.54
N LYS A 28 1.32 -23.84 32.52
CA LYS A 28 0.93 -25.25 32.34
C LYS A 28 -0.17 -25.43 31.28
N GLN A 29 -1.09 -24.46 31.18
CA GLN A 29 -2.09 -24.46 30.12
C GLN A 29 -1.48 -24.16 28.74
N ILE A 30 -0.45 -23.30 28.65
CA ILE A 30 0.27 -23.04 27.41
C ILE A 30 1.00 -24.30 26.94
N GLU A 31 1.73 -24.97 27.82
CA GLU A 31 2.43 -26.24 27.51
C GLU A 31 1.46 -27.33 27.06
N LYS A 32 0.34 -27.48 27.78
CA LYS A 32 -0.71 -28.44 27.41
C LYS A 32 -1.26 -28.12 26.01
N ARG A 33 -1.58 -26.85 25.73
CA ARG A 33 -2.09 -26.42 24.41
C ARG A 33 -1.08 -26.66 23.30
N ASP A 34 0.21 -26.37 23.52
CA ASP A 34 1.25 -26.60 22.50
C ASP A 34 1.46 -28.09 22.21
N SER A 35 1.37 -28.93 23.24
CA SER A 35 1.40 -30.39 23.08
C SER A 35 0.19 -30.92 22.28
N GLU A 36 -0.99 -30.32 22.48
CA GLU A 36 -2.21 -30.67 21.75
C GLU A 36 -2.15 -30.21 20.30
N ILE A 37 -1.63 -29.01 20.02
CA ILE A 37 -1.44 -28.48 18.67
C ILE A 37 -0.55 -29.42 17.84
N LYS A 38 0.59 -29.86 18.40
CA LYS A 38 1.49 -30.83 17.75
C LYS A 38 0.80 -32.15 17.45
N LYS A 39 0.00 -32.67 18.38
CA LYS A 39 -0.76 -33.92 18.19
C LYS A 39 -1.80 -33.79 17.07
N ARG A 40 -2.55 -32.68 17.06
CA ARG A 40 -3.58 -32.41 16.04
C ARG A 40 -2.96 -32.18 14.66
N PHE A 41 -1.85 -31.45 14.58
CA PHE A 41 -1.08 -31.30 13.35
C PHE A 41 -0.69 -32.66 12.78
N ARG A 42 -0.06 -33.53 13.58
CA ARG A 42 0.34 -34.87 13.12
C ARG A 42 -0.84 -35.70 12.61
N GLN A 43 -1.99 -35.64 13.27
CA GLN A 43 -3.21 -36.33 12.84
C GLN A 43 -3.72 -35.80 11.49
N LEU A 44 -3.82 -34.47 11.35
CA LEU A 44 -4.32 -33.83 10.13
C LEU A 44 -3.36 -34.00 8.96
N SER A 45 -2.06 -33.84 9.16
CA SER A 45 -1.02 -34.01 8.14
C SER A 45 -1.00 -35.41 7.54
N ILE A 46 -1.28 -36.45 8.34
CA ILE A 46 -1.40 -37.81 7.83
C ILE A 46 -2.66 -37.97 6.98
N LEU A 47 -3.77 -37.34 7.37
CA LEU A 47 -5.04 -37.42 6.65
C LEU A 47 -4.96 -36.75 5.27
N VAL A 48 -4.31 -35.60 5.18
CA VAL A 48 -4.23 -34.79 3.94
C VAL A 48 -2.95 -35.02 3.14
N HIS A 49 -2.15 -36.03 3.49
CA HIS A 49 -0.87 -36.27 2.81
C HIS A 49 -1.11 -36.69 1.34
N PRO A 50 -0.37 -36.13 0.36
CA PRO A 50 -0.56 -36.44 -1.06
C PRO A 50 -0.29 -37.91 -1.40
N ASP A 51 0.65 -38.57 -0.70
CA ASP A 51 0.95 -40.01 -0.89
C ASP A 51 -0.25 -40.93 -0.58
N LYS A 52 -1.13 -40.54 0.36
CA LYS A 52 -2.30 -41.33 0.75
C LYS A 52 -3.57 -40.96 -0.02
N ASN A 53 -3.54 -39.85 -0.76
CA ASN A 53 -4.66 -39.30 -1.52
C ASN A 53 -4.24 -39.09 -2.98
N GLN A 54 -3.76 -40.17 -3.62
CA GLN A 54 -3.18 -40.13 -4.96
C GLN A 54 -4.20 -39.74 -6.03
N ASP A 55 -5.49 -40.01 -5.80
CA ASP A 55 -6.60 -39.65 -6.70
C ASP A 55 -6.80 -38.14 -6.80
N ASP A 56 -6.42 -37.39 -5.76
CA ASP A 56 -6.71 -35.95 -5.57
C ASP A 56 -5.43 -35.19 -5.18
N ALA A 57 -4.29 -35.51 -5.82
CA ALA A 57 -2.96 -35.04 -5.42
C ALA A 57 -2.86 -33.49 -5.27
N ASP A 58 -3.41 -32.72 -6.20
CA ASP A 58 -3.39 -31.25 -6.15
C ASP A 58 -4.20 -30.68 -4.98
N ARG A 59 -5.32 -31.33 -4.65
CA ARG A 59 -6.19 -30.93 -3.54
C ARG A 59 -5.55 -31.31 -2.21
N ALA A 60 -4.97 -32.51 -2.13
CA ALA A 60 -4.23 -32.99 -0.97
C ALA A 60 -3.02 -32.09 -0.67
N GLN A 61 -2.26 -31.71 -1.70
CA GLN A 61 -1.13 -30.80 -1.56
C GLN A 61 -1.55 -29.43 -1.00
N LYS A 62 -2.60 -28.81 -1.57
CA LYS A 62 -3.14 -27.53 -1.06
C LYS A 62 -3.64 -27.64 0.38
N ALA A 63 -4.29 -28.75 0.73
CA ALA A 63 -4.75 -28.98 2.10
C ALA A 63 -3.59 -29.18 3.08
N PHE A 64 -2.56 -29.93 2.67
CA PHE A 64 -1.35 -30.13 3.47
C PHE A 64 -0.61 -28.82 3.72
N GLU A 65 -0.41 -28.01 2.68
CA GLU A 65 0.20 -26.68 2.79
C GLU A 65 -0.61 -25.75 3.71
N ALA A 66 -1.95 -25.81 3.66
CA ALA A 66 -2.80 -25.05 4.57
C ALA A 66 -2.63 -25.50 6.03
N VAL A 67 -2.54 -26.80 6.29
CA VAL A 67 -2.32 -27.37 7.63
C VAL A 67 -0.92 -27.02 8.16
N ASP A 68 0.12 -27.10 7.33
CA ASP A 68 1.49 -26.72 7.68
C ASP A 68 1.62 -25.22 7.96
N LYS A 69 1.00 -24.38 7.13
CA LYS A 69 0.93 -22.94 7.37
C LYS A 69 0.23 -22.60 8.68
N ALA A 70 -0.90 -23.24 8.96
CA ALA A 70 -1.62 -23.04 10.22
C ALA A 70 -0.78 -23.46 11.44
N TYR A 71 -0.04 -24.56 11.34
CA TYR A 71 0.87 -25.01 12.41
C TYR A 71 1.98 -24.00 12.68
N LYS A 72 2.62 -23.47 11.64
CA LYS A 72 3.66 -22.44 11.76
C LYS A 72 3.14 -21.15 12.40
N LEU A 73 1.94 -20.71 12.01
CA LEU A 73 1.29 -19.52 12.61
C LEU A 73 0.92 -19.72 14.09
N LEU A 74 0.55 -20.94 14.49
CA LEU A 74 0.23 -21.25 15.88
C LEU A 74 1.47 -21.47 16.77
N LEU A 75 2.64 -21.63 16.16
CA LEU A 75 3.92 -21.71 16.87
C LEU A 75 4.41 -20.32 17.32
N ASP A 76 4.09 -19.28 16.54
CA ASP A 76 4.37 -17.90 16.93
C ASP A 76 3.37 -17.41 17.99
N GLN A 77 3.88 -16.94 19.12
CA GLN A 77 3.06 -16.52 20.26
C GLN A 77 2.25 -15.27 19.95
N GLU A 78 2.78 -14.35 19.14
CA GLU A 78 2.07 -13.11 18.80
C GLU A 78 0.87 -13.38 17.88
N GLN A 79 1.07 -14.19 16.84
CA GLN A 79 0.02 -14.61 15.92
C GLN A 79 -1.04 -15.47 16.62
N LYS A 80 -0.62 -16.38 17.50
CA LYS A 80 -1.51 -17.17 18.35
C LYS A 80 -2.38 -16.28 19.25
N LYS A 81 -1.79 -15.27 19.89
CA LYS A 81 -2.54 -14.30 20.72
C LYS A 81 -3.57 -13.53 19.89
N ARG A 82 -3.18 -12.99 18.74
CA ARG A 82 -4.10 -12.29 17.82
C ARG A 82 -5.27 -13.19 17.39
N ALA A 83 -5.02 -14.46 17.09
CA ALA A 83 -6.08 -15.41 16.74
C ALA A 83 -7.05 -15.68 17.91
N LEU A 84 -6.54 -15.77 19.15
CA LEU A 84 -7.36 -15.90 20.34
C LEU A 84 -8.20 -14.66 20.61
N ASP A 85 -7.64 -13.46 20.41
CA ASP A 85 -8.34 -12.20 20.58
C ASP A 85 -9.53 -12.07 19.60
N VAL A 86 -9.37 -12.53 18.34
CA VAL A 86 -10.46 -12.57 17.36
C VAL A 86 -11.56 -13.55 17.76
N ILE A 87 -11.20 -14.73 18.28
CA ILE A 87 -12.17 -15.72 18.77
C ILE A 87 -12.93 -15.18 19.99
N GLN A 88 -12.24 -14.48 20.89
CA GLN A 88 -12.83 -13.84 22.06
C GLN A 88 -13.81 -12.72 21.64
N ALA A 89 -13.40 -11.87 20.70
CA ALA A 89 -14.25 -10.83 20.12
C ALA A 89 -15.51 -11.43 19.46
N GLY A 90 -15.38 -12.56 18.74
CA GLY A 90 -16.50 -13.29 18.16
C GLY A 90 -17.50 -13.79 19.21
N LYS A 91 -17.00 -14.31 20.34
CA LYS A 91 -17.83 -14.76 21.48
C LYS A 91 -18.54 -13.61 22.20
N GLU A 92 -17.88 -12.47 22.38
CA GLU A 92 -18.47 -11.30 23.03
C GLU A 92 -19.54 -10.63 22.17
N TYR A 93 -19.32 -10.60 20.85
CA TYR A 93 -20.29 -10.05 19.90
C TYR A 93 -21.57 -10.90 19.84
N SER A 94 -21.46 -12.23 19.87
CA SER A 94 -22.61 -13.13 19.88
C SER A 94 -23.28 -13.26 21.25
N GLY A 95 -22.51 -13.20 22.34
CA GLY A 95 -23.03 -13.53 23.67
C GLY A 95 -23.78 -12.41 24.39
N LYS A 96 -23.59 -11.13 24.04
CA LYS A 96 -24.11 -10.03 24.88
C LYS A 96 -24.63 -8.78 24.15
N LYS A 97 -24.36 -8.61 22.84
CA LYS A 97 -24.61 -7.33 22.16
C LYS A 97 -25.79 -7.31 21.17
N GLN A 98 -26.20 -8.45 20.62
CA GLN A 98 -27.40 -8.49 19.76
C GLN A 98 -28.70 -8.33 20.57
N LEU A 99 -28.81 -9.02 21.72
CA LEU A 99 -29.95 -8.92 22.64
C LEU A 99 -30.24 -7.49 23.16
N LYS A 100 -29.24 -6.60 23.23
CA LYS A 100 -29.43 -5.21 23.68
C LYS A 100 -29.66 -4.20 22.56
N LYS A 101 -29.27 -4.51 21.32
CA LYS A 101 -29.35 -3.57 20.19
C LYS A 101 -30.66 -3.70 19.40
N GLU A 102 -31.37 -4.83 19.53
CA GLU A 102 -32.53 -5.13 18.69
C GLU A 102 -33.89 -5.01 19.40
N GLY A 103 -33.93 -4.66 20.69
CA GLY A 103 -35.17 -4.25 21.38
C GLY A 103 -36.36 -5.22 21.21
N LYS A 104 -36.10 -6.52 21.00
CA LYS A 104 -37.11 -7.56 20.76
C LYS A 104 -37.19 -8.46 22.00
N PRO A 105 -38.33 -8.52 22.71
CA PRO A 105 -38.51 -9.54 23.73
C PRO A 105 -38.98 -10.86 23.09
N THR A 106 -38.98 -11.89 23.93
CA THR A 106 -39.61 -13.21 23.77
C THR A 106 -38.85 -14.31 23.02
N ASN A 107 -38.37 -15.24 23.85
CA ASN A 107 -38.57 -16.69 23.70
C ASN A 107 -37.57 -17.46 22.81
N VAL A 108 -36.43 -17.75 23.44
CA VAL A 108 -35.71 -19.04 23.47
C VAL A 108 -35.65 -19.82 22.15
N GLU A 109 -34.67 -19.46 21.33
CA GLU A 109 -33.95 -20.43 20.48
C GLU A 109 -32.45 -20.08 20.37
N GLU A 110 -31.93 -19.31 21.35
CA GLU A 110 -30.51 -18.93 21.47
C GLU A 110 -29.80 -19.65 22.63
N ASP A 111 -30.52 -20.42 23.46
CA ASP A 111 -29.97 -21.14 24.62
C ASP A 111 -29.59 -22.60 24.32
N ASP A 112 -29.82 -23.10 23.11
CA ASP A 112 -29.30 -24.42 22.74
C ASP A 112 -27.76 -24.29 22.55
N PRO A 113 -26.93 -24.97 23.36
CA PRO A 113 -25.47 -24.81 23.33
C PRO A 113 -24.85 -25.08 21.96
N LYS A 114 -25.56 -25.77 21.07
CA LYS A 114 -25.15 -26.01 19.67
C LYS A 114 -25.35 -24.79 18.78
N LEU A 115 -26.49 -24.09 18.89
CA LEU A 115 -26.80 -22.88 18.12
C LEU A 115 -25.85 -21.74 18.50
N PHE A 116 -25.54 -21.60 19.80
CA PHE A 116 -24.56 -20.63 20.27
C PHE A 116 -23.15 -20.91 19.69
N LYS A 117 -22.68 -22.16 19.72
CA LYS A 117 -21.39 -22.53 19.11
C LYS A 117 -21.37 -22.23 17.61
N GLN A 118 -22.49 -22.46 16.92
CA GLN A 118 -22.60 -22.17 15.49
C GLN A 118 -22.62 -20.66 15.21
N ALA A 119 -23.31 -19.86 16.01
CA ALA A 119 -23.34 -18.40 15.90
C ALA A 119 -21.97 -17.78 16.17
N VAL A 120 -21.29 -18.21 17.25
CA VAL A 120 -19.90 -17.83 17.55
C VAL A 120 -18.98 -18.18 16.38
N TYR A 121 -19.11 -19.38 15.82
CA TYR A 121 -18.31 -19.81 14.67
C TYR A 121 -18.53 -18.92 13.44
N LYS A 122 -19.79 -18.68 13.06
CA LYS A 122 -20.15 -17.81 11.92
C LYS A 122 -19.58 -16.39 12.10
N GLN A 123 -19.74 -15.83 13.30
CA GLN A 123 -19.27 -14.47 13.59
C GLN A 123 -17.73 -14.40 13.60
N THR A 124 -17.07 -15.40 14.18
CA THR A 124 -15.61 -15.48 14.20
C THR A 124 -15.04 -15.60 12.77
N MET A 125 -15.65 -16.43 11.92
CA MET A 125 -15.26 -16.54 10.50
C MET A 125 -15.44 -15.22 9.74
N LYS A 126 -16.55 -14.49 10.00
CA LYS A 126 -16.79 -13.17 9.44
C LYS A 126 -15.70 -12.16 9.86
N LEU A 127 -15.34 -12.13 11.14
CA LEU A 127 -14.28 -11.26 11.64
C LEU A 127 -12.91 -11.59 11.04
N PHE A 128 -12.56 -12.88 10.90
CA PHE A 128 -11.32 -13.27 10.21
C PHE A 128 -11.29 -12.82 8.75
N ALA A 129 -12.40 -12.95 8.03
CA ALA A 129 -12.49 -12.51 6.63
C ALA A 129 -12.34 -10.98 6.51
N GLU A 130 -13.03 -10.21 7.36
CA GLU A 130 -12.94 -8.74 7.37
C GLU A 130 -11.53 -8.24 7.72
N LEU A 131 -10.87 -8.87 8.68
CA LEU A 131 -9.50 -8.54 9.07
C LEU A 131 -8.49 -8.87 7.95
N GLU A 132 -8.66 -10.00 7.27
CA GLU A 132 -7.78 -10.40 6.17
C GLU A 132 -7.97 -9.50 4.94
N ILE A 133 -9.20 -9.06 4.65
CA ILE A 133 -9.50 -8.08 3.61
C ILE A 133 -8.81 -6.75 3.95
N LYS A 134 -9.00 -6.23 5.17
CA LYS A 134 -8.36 -4.98 5.60
C LYS A 134 -6.83 -5.04 5.55
N ARG A 135 -6.24 -6.20 5.87
CA ARG A 135 -4.80 -6.40 5.78
C ARG A 135 -4.32 -6.26 4.33
N LYS A 136 -4.97 -6.95 3.40
CA LYS A 136 -4.67 -6.88 1.97
C LYS A 136 -4.89 -5.48 1.39
N GLU A 137 -5.96 -4.79 1.79
CA GLU A 137 -6.23 -3.42 1.37
C GLU A 137 -5.15 -2.45 1.85
N LYS A 138 -4.70 -2.60 3.11
CA LYS A 138 -3.62 -1.78 3.67
C LYS A 138 -2.30 -2.01 2.92
N GLU A 139 -1.94 -3.28 2.70
CA GLU A 139 -0.75 -3.67 1.94
C GLU A 139 -0.80 -3.14 0.49
N ALA A 140 -1.96 -3.25 -0.17
CA ALA A 140 -2.16 -2.71 -1.52
C ALA A 140 -2.03 -1.19 -1.55
N LYS A 141 -2.64 -0.49 -0.58
CA LYS A 141 -2.56 0.97 -0.47
C LYS A 141 -1.11 1.44 -0.26
N GLU A 142 -0.37 0.79 0.63
CA GLU A 142 1.04 1.08 0.88
C GLU A 142 1.90 0.82 -0.36
N MET A 143 1.65 -0.29 -1.07
CA MET A 143 2.33 -0.59 -2.34
C MET A 143 2.04 0.46 -3.42
N HIS A 144 0.79 0.92 -3.54
CA HIS A 144 0.40 1.97 -4.49
C HIS A 144 1.03 3.32 -4.14
N GLU A 145 1.06 3.67 -2.86
CA GLU A 145 1.67 4.92 -2.39
C GLU A 145 3.19 4.91 -2.62
N ARG A 146 3.87 3.81 -2.32
CA ARG A 146 5.29 3.63 -2.61
C ARG A 146 5.60 3.64 -4.12
N LYS A 147 4.67 3.19 -4.96
CA LYS A 147 4.81 3.27 -6.42
C LYS A 147 4.69 4.73 -6.88
N ARG A 148 3.68 5.46 -6.40
CA ARG A 148 3.48 6.88 -6.71
C ARG A 148 4.67 7.74 -6.28
N GLN A 149 5.19 7.55 -5.07
CA GLN A 149 6.36 8.29 -4.59
C GLN A 149 7.59 8.08 -5.48
N ARG A 150 7.80 6.87 -5.98
CA ARG A 150 8.92 6.58 -6.90
C ARG A 150 8.71 7.21 -8.27
N GLU A 151 7.49 7.19 -8.78
CA GLU A 151 7.16 7.86 -10.05
C GLU A 151 7.33 9.38 -9.93
N GLU A 152 6.87 10.00 -8.84
CA GLU A 152 7.07 11.43 -8.55
C GLU A 152 8.55 11.79 -8.38
N GLU A 153 9.34 10.93 -7.71
CA GLU A 153 10.79 11.14 -7.57
C GLU A 153 11.50 11.09 -8.94
N ILE A 154 11.15 10.13 -9.79
CA ILE A 154 11.69 10.02 -11.15
C ILE A 154 11.30 11.24 -11.98
N GLU A 155 10.04 11.66 -11.94
CA GLU A 155 9.58 12.84 -12.67
C GLU A 155 10.26 14.12 -12.17
N ALA A 156 10.46 14.26 -10.86
CA ALA A 156 11.19 15.38 -10.28
C ALA A 156 12.66 15.39 -10.70
N GLN A 157 13.32 14.23 -10.72
CA GLN A 157 14.69 14.09 -11.22
C GLN A 157 14.80 14.43 -12.71
N GLU A 158 13.87 13.96 -13.54
CA GLU A 158 13.83 14.28 -14.96
C GLU A 158 13.56 15.77 -15.20
N LYS A 159 12.64 16.36 -14.44
CA LYS A 159 12.34 17.79 -14.51
C LYS A 159 13.53 18.63 -14.08
N ALA A 160 14.20 18.28 -12.98
CA ALA A 160 15.40 18.96 -12.52
C ALA A 160 16.56 18.80 -13.51
N LYS A 161 16.68 17.65 -14.16
CA LYS A 161 17.67 17.43 -15.23
C LYS A 161 17.38 18.32 -16.43
N ARG A 162 16.12 18.37 -16.87
CA ARG A 162 15.67 19.21 -17.99
C ARG A 162 15.86 20.70 -17.69
N GLU A 163 15.56 21.12 -16.47
CA GLU A 163 15.77 22.51 -16.02
C GLU A 163 17.27 22.84 -15.93
N ARG A 164 18.10 21.94 -15.44
CA ARG A 164 19.56 22.12 -15.42
C ARG A 164 20.15 22.21 -16.83
N GLU A 165 19.71 21.36 -17.74
CA GLU A 165 20.13 21.40 -19.15
C GLU A 165 19.67 22.68 -19.84
N TRP A 166 18.42 23.10 -19.60
CA TRP A 166 17.90 24.37 -20.10
C TRP A 166 18.69 25.56 -19.53
N GLN A 167 18.96 25.58 -18.23
CA GLN A 167 19.72 26.65 -17.58
C GLN A 167 21.14 26.74 -18.13
N LYS A 168 21.83 25.60 -18.29
CA LYS A 168 23.15 25.56 -18.93
C LYS A 168 23.11 26.12 -20.34
N ASN A 169 22.16 25.69 -21.17
CA ASN A 169 22.02 26.18 -22.53
C ASN A 169 21.69 27.69 -22.58
N PHE A 170 20.83 28.15 -21.67
CA PHE A 170 20.47 29.56 -21.53
C PHE A 170 21.67 30.41 -21.08
N GLU A 171 22.45 29.94 -20.11
CA GLU A 171 23.65 30.60 -19.62
C GLU A 171 24.76 30.61 -20.69
N GLU A 172 25.02 29.52 -21.38
CA GLU A 172 25.98 29.46 -22.49
C GLU A 172 25.60 30.43 -23.62
N SER A 173 24.31 30.49 -23.99
CA SER A 173 23.81 31.46 -24.98
C SER A 173 23.86 32.91 -24.48
N ARG A 174 23.70 33.13 -23.17
CA ARG A 174 23.77 34.44 -22.53
C ARG A 174 25.22 34.92 -22.44
N ASP A 175 26.16 34.05 -22.09
CA ASP A 175 27.57 34.39 -21.92
C ASP A 175 28.17 34.82 -23.25
N GLY A 176 27.89 34.09 -24.34
CA GLY A 176 28.29 34.51 -25.69
C GLY A 176 27.74 35.90 -26.10
N ARG A 177 26.54 36.26 -25.65
CA ARG A 177 25.96 37.60 -25.89
C ARG A 177 26.60 38.68 -25.01
N VAL A 178 26.84 38.37 -23.73
CA VAL A 178 27.48 39.27 -22.76
C VAL A 178 28.93 39.52 -23.14
N ASP A 179 29.66 38.51 -23.60
CA ASP A 179 31.03 38.64 -24.07
C ASP A 179 31.12 39.44 -25.36
N SER A 180 30.19 39.23 -26.30
CA SER A 180 30.08 40.08 -27.49
C SER A 180 29.83 41.55 -27.12
N TRP A 181 28.98 41.82 -26.13
CA TRP A 181 28.73 43.17 -25.63
C TRP A 181 29.93 43.76 -24.87
N ARG A 182 30.58 42.99 -23.99
CA ARG A 182 31.79 43.40 -23.27
C ARG A 182 32.93 43.72 -24.23
N ASN A 183 33.12 42.88 -25.26
CA ASN A 183 34.10 43.11 -26.31
C ASN A 183 33.75 44.36 -27.14
N PHE A 184 32.47 44.57 -27.48
CA PHE A 184 32.02 45.81 -28.13
C PHE A 184 32.30 47.05 -27.27
N GLN A 185 32.08 46.98 -25.95
CA GLN A 185 32.37 48.08 -25.03
C GLN A 185 33.87 48.32 -24.84
N ALA A 186 34.69 47.27 -24.80
CA ALA A 186 36.15 47.37 -24.75
C ALA A 186 36.72 47.98 -26.04
N ASN A 187 36.19 47.57 -27.20
CA ASN A 187 36.60 48.06 -28.51
C ASN A 187 36.13 49.50 -28.79
N THR A 188 35.05 49.95 -28.14
CA THR A 188 34.63 51.37 -28.18
C THR A 188 35.45 52.27 -27.26
N LYS A 189 36.00 51.76 -26.15
CA LYS A 189 36.93 52.51 -25.28
C LYS A 189 38.36 52.57 -25.82
N GLY A 190 38.81 51.58 -26.58
CA GLY A 190 40.13 51.57 -27.24
C GLY A 190 40.21 52.34 -28.56
N LYS A 191 39.07 52.73 -29.15
CA LYS A 191 38.98 53.36 -30.47
C LYS A 191 38.60 54.83 -30.40
N LYS A 192 39.37 55.62 -29.65
CA LYS A 192 39.41 57.10 -29.81
C LYS A 192 40.58 57.58 -30.66
N GLU A 193 41.29 56.67 -31.34
CA GLU A 193 42.22 57.04 -32.40
C GLU A 193 42.05 56.12 -33.61
N LYS A 194 41.90 56.77 -34.77
CA LYS A 194 41.80 56.24 -36.15
C LYS A 194 40.42 55.85 -36.70
N LYS A 195 40.01 56.78 -37.57
CA LYS A 195 39.28 56.66 -38.85
C LYS A 195 37.79 56.95 -38.83
N ASN A 196 37.50 58.16 -39.32
CA ASN A 196 36.41 58.57 -40.21
C ASN A 196 35.19 57.64 -40.25
N ARG A 197 34.15 58.14 -39.61
CA ARG A 197 32.78 57.65 -39.59
C ARG A 197 32.11 57.86 -40.95
N THR A 198 32.39 57.01 -41.94
CA THR A 198 31.48 56.87 -43.10
C THR A 198 30.29 56.01 -42.68
N PHE A 199 29.34 56.74 -42.09
CA PHE A 199 27.91 56.49 -41.98
C PHE A 199 27.37 55.30 -42.80
N LEU A 200 26.72 54.38 -42.07
CA LEU A 200 25.96 53.22 -42.53
C LEU A 200 25.33 53.42 -43.92
N ARG A 201 25.78 52.65 -44.91
CA ARG A 201 24.99 52.32 -46.10
C ARG A 201 24.50 50.88 -45.96
N GLN A 202 23.18 50.70 -46.05
CA GLN A 202 22.58 49.37 -46.12
C GLN A 202 23.00 48.67 -47.42
N PRO A 203 23.32 47.37 -47.41
CA PRO A 203 23.61 46.64 -48.63
C PRO A 203 22.33 46.52 -49.49
N LYS A 204 22.45 46.87 -50.78
CA LYS A 204 21.36 46.77 -51.75
C LYS A 204 21.10 45.28 -52.04
N VAL A 205 19.93 44.77 -51.66
CA VAL A 205 19.48 43.42 -52.06
C VAL A 205 19.25 43.40 -53.56
N LYS A 206 19.92 42.48 -54.29
CA LYS A 206 19.64 42.20 -55.69
C LYS A 206 18.55 41.13 -55.76
N TRP A 207 17.43 41.42 -56.40
CA TRP A 207 16.43 40.42 -56.76
C TRP A 207 16.84 39.86 -58.13
N SER A 208 17.48 38.70 -58.16
CA SER A 208 17.65 37.95 -59.41
C SER A 208 16.37 37.18 -59.71
N SER A 209 15.75 37.54 -60.84
CA SER A 209 14.57 36.88 -61.42
C SER A 209 14.76 35.37 -61.48
N VAL A 210 13.84 34.64 -60.86
CA VAL A 210 13.67 33.20 -61.01
C VAL A 210 13.08 32.95 -62.39
N SER A 211 13.91 32.49 -63.31
CA SER A 211 13.48 31.75 -64.50
C SER A 211 14.58 30.75 -64.83
N ASP A 212 14.17 29.50 -65.04
CA ASP A 212 14.98 28.34 -65.42
C ASP A 212 15.86 27.68 -64.35
N ARG A 213 15.24 26.74 -63.61
CA ARG A 213 15.78 25.37 -63.60
C ARG A 213 14.72 24.32 -63.25
N GLN A 214 14.63 23.35 -64.14
CA GLN A 214 13.69 22.24 -64.19
C GLN A 214 13.79 21.32 -62.96
N GLY A 215 12.68 20.64 -62.69
CA GLY A 215 12.43 19.88 -61.48
C GLY A 215 13.37 18.69 -61.27
N HIS A 216 13.86 18.59 -60.04
CA HIS A 216 14.10 17.32 -59.38
C HIS A 216 13.35 17.38 -58.05
N SER A 217 12.30 16.58 -57.93
CA SER A 217 11.48 16.48 -56.72
C SER A 217 12.05 15.41 -55.79
N PRO A 218 12.65 15.75 -54.63
CA PRO A 218 12.81 14.77 -53.57
C PRO A 218 11.46 14.60 -52.85
N LYS A 219 11.00 13.35 -52.80
CA LYS A 219 9.76 12.92 -52.15
C LYS A 219 9.75 13.31 -50.67
N LEU A 220 8.66 13.94 -50.21
CA LEU A 220 8.37 14.14 -48.79
C LEU A 220 7.94 12.81 -48.16
N PRO A 221 8.48 12.41 -47.00
CA PRO A 221 7.90 11.32 -46.22
C PRO A 221 6.57 11.76 -45.60
N SER A 222 5.61 10.85 -45.67
CA SER A 222 4.25 10.96 -45.15
C SER A 222 4.26 11.08 -43.62
N CYS A 223 3.67 12.15 -43.08
CA CYS A 223 3.35 12.25 -41.66
C CYS A 223 1.89 11.83 -41.44
N PRO A 224 1.61 10.77 -40.67
CA PRO A 224 0.25 10.42 -40.29
C PRO A 224 -0.24 11.30 -39.14
N LEU A 225 -1.38 11.96 -39.41
CA LEU A 225 -2.50 12.23 -38.51
C LEU A 225 -2.20 12.51 -37.03
N LEU A 226 -2.43 13.76 -36.58
CA LEU A 226 -3.60 14.11 -35.75
C LEU A 226 -3.63 15.62 -35.47
N LEU A 227 -4.68 16.32 -35.90
CA LEU A 227 -5.17 17.47 -35.16
C LEU A 227 -6.68 17.32 -35.01
N GLN A 228 -7.09 17.22 -33.75
CA GLN A 228 -8.47 17.10 -33.33
C GLN A 228 -9.24 18.39 -33.61
N ARG A 229 -10.53 18.26 -33.94
CA ARG A 229 -11.50 19.32 -33.66
C ARG A 229 -12.88 18.74 -33.39
N THR A 230 -13.20 18.70 -32.10
CA THR A 230 -14.51 18.90 -31.45
C THR A 230 -15.74 19.11 -32.34
N HIS A 231 -16.80 18.30 -32.19
CA HIS A 231 -18.03 18.67 -31.48
C HIS A 231 -19.16 17.62 -31.62
N SER A 232 -19.90 17.44 -30.51
CA SER A 232 -21.35 17.16 -30.43
C SER A 232 -21.85 15.74 -30.09
N PHE A 233 -22.66 15.75 -29.03
CA PHE A 233 -23.98 15.09 -28.88
C PHE A 233 -24.09 13.66 -28.31
N LEU A 234 -24.28 13.63 -26.98
CA LEU A 234 -25.33 12.97 -26.16
C LEU A 234 -25.58 11.44 -26.18
N PRO A 235 -26.00 10.86 -25.02
CA PRO A 235 -26.06 9.42 -24.77
C PRO A 235 -27.45 8.81 -25.00
N LEU A 236 -27.48 7.51 -25.33
CA LEU A 236 -28.66 6.66 -25.20
C LEU A 236 -28.33 5.49 -24.25
N HIS A 237 -29.22 5.30 -23.28
CA HIS A 237 -29.17 4.28 -22.23
C HIS A 237 -29.65 2.91 -22.74
N PRO A 238 -29.26 1.78 -22.11
CA PRO A 238 -29.95 0.51 -22.28
C PRO A 238 -30.86 0.19 -21.07
N THR A 239 -31.99 -0.45 -21.35
CA THR A 239 -32.77 -1.30 -20.44
C THR A 239 -32.60 -2.75 -20.85
#